data_AF-A0A956GSS2-F1
#
_entry.id   AF-A0A956GSS2-F1
#
_cell.length_a   1.000
_cell.length_b   1.000
_cell.length_c   1.000
_cell.angle_alpha   90.00
_cell.angle_beta   90.00
_cell.angle_gamma   90.00
#
_symmetry.space_group_name_H-M   'P 1'
#
loop_
_entity.id
_entity.type
_entity.pdbx_description
1 polymer ?
#
loop_
_entity_poly.entity_id
_entity_poly.type
_entity_poly.pdbx_seq_one_letter_code
_entity_poly.pdbx_strand_id
1 'polypeptide(L)' 'GVSADDVRSLLGRDLGGEAKRIGSVALRATHCYVRVPEDLAPKIIDTISGTRFQDQDVKVELARA' A
#
# COMPACT_ATOMS: atom_id res chain seq x y z
N GLY A 1 9.33 7.86 10.70
CA GLY A 1 9.68 7.10 9.48
C GLY A 1 8.71 5.95 9.37
N VAL A 2 8.25 5.62 8.17
CA VAL A 2 7.21 4.60 7.96
C VAL A 2 7.81 3.20 7.96
N SER A 3 7.27 2.29 8.77
CA SER A 3 7.70 0.88 8.80
C SER A 3 6.96 0.02 7.78
N ALA A 4 7.44 -1.20 7.55
CA ALA A 4 6.77 -2.13 6.63
C ALA A 4 5.42 -2.59 7.19
N ASP A 5 5.25 -2.59 8.51
CA ASP A 5 3.99 -2.95 9.17
C ASP A 5 2.96 -1.83 9.04
N ASP A 6 3.40 -0.57 9.15
CA ASP A 6 2.56 0.60 8.89
C ASP A 6 2.00 0.58 7.46
N VAL A 7 2.84 0.26 6.47
CA VAL A 7 2.41 0.14 5.07
C VAL A 7 1.38 -0.98 4.91
N ARG A 8 1.59 -2.15 5.51
CA ARG A 8 0.62 -3.25 5.45
C ARG A 8 -0.71 -2.88 6.10
N SER A 9 -0.65 -2.24 7.26
CA SER A 9 -1.83 -1.78 7.98
C SER A 9 -2.62 -0.74 7.17
N LEU A 10 -1.91 0.21 6.53
CA LEU A 10 -2.52 1.21 5.65
C LEU A 10 -3.21 0.56 4.45
N LEU A 11 -2.51 -0.28 3.69
CA LEU A 11 -3.04 -0.90 2.48
C LEU A 11 -4.12 -1.96 2.79
N GLY A 12 -4.09 -2.55 3.98
CA GLY A 12 -5.02 -3.57 4.43
C GLY A 12 -6.30 -3.05 5.10
N ARG A 13 -6.38 -1.75 5.39
CA ARG A 13 -7.42 -1.14 6.25
C ARG A 13 -8.85 -1.53 5.84
N ASP A 14 -9.15 -1.50 4.54
CA ASP A 14 -10.50 -1.76 4.00
C ASP A 14 -10.57 -3.08 3.20
N LEU A 15 -9.49 -3.88 3.22
CA LEU A 15 -9.43 -5.17 2.56
C LEU A 15 -9.93 -6.33 3.43
N GLY A 16 -10.14 -6.10 4.73
CA GLY A 16 -10.55 -7.13 5.68
C GLY A 16 -9.62 -8.35 5.64
N GLY A 17 -10.18 -9.54 5.42
CA GLY A 17 -9.42 -10.79 5.33
C GLY A 17 -8.42 -10.84 4.16
N GLU A 18 -8.61 -10.03 3.13
CA GLU A 18 -7.72 -9.98 1.96
C GLU A 18 -6.38 -9.29 2.28
N ALA A 19 -6.28 -8.53 3.39
CA ALA A 19 -5.03 -7.89 3.81
C ALA A 19 -3.88 -8.89 4.00
N LYS A 20 -4.18 -10.15 4.36
CA LYS A 20 -3.18 -11.23 4.49
C LYS A 20 -2.52 -11.61 3.16
N ARG A 21 -3.11 -11.21 2.03
CA ARG A 21 -2.59 -11.46 0.68
C ARG A 21 -1.56 -10.40 0.26
N ILE A 22 -1.41 -9.32 1.02
CA ILE A 22 -0.35 -8.32 0.79
C ILE A 22 1.00 -8.98 1.06
N GLY A 23 1.86 -8.99 0.05
CA GLY A 23 3.14 -9.68 0.07
C GLY A 23 4.27 -8.86 0.71
N SER A 24 5.42 -8.87 0.04
CA SER A 24 6.60 -8.16 0.51
C SER A 24 6.47 -6.66 0.33
N VAL A 25 6.97 -5.92 1.33
CA VAL A 25 7.11 -4.46 1.32
C VAL A 25 8.59 -4.14 1.27
N ALA A 26 9.02 -3.37 0.27
CA ALA A 26 10.37 -2.86 0.14
C ALA A 26 10.36 -1.35 0.35
N LEU A 27 10.88 -0.91 1.49
CA LEU A 27 11.01 0.50 1.82
C LEU A 27 12.22 1.12 1.11
N ARG A 28 12.07 2.36 0.64
CA ARG A 28 13.15 3.24 0.17
C ARG A 28 13.06 4.55 0.95
N ALA A 29 14.05 5.42 0.75
CA ALA A 29 14.09 6.71 1.43
C ALA A 29 12.89 7.61 1.09
N THR A 30 12.34 7.50 -0.13
CA THR A 30 11.28 8.40 -0.64
C THR A 30 10.00 7.70 -1.10
N HIS A 31 10.00 6.37 -1.19
CA HIS A 31 8.84 5.59 -1.66
C HIS A 31 8.92 4.16 -1.14
N CYS A 32 7.87 3.37 -1.36
CA CYS A 32 7.87 1.94 -1.07
C CYS A 32 7.31 1.15 -2.25
N TYR A 33 7.81 -0.08 -2.42
CA TYR A 33 7.23 -1.05 -3.35
C TYR A 33 6.52 -2.12 -2.55
N VAL A 34 5.31 -2.48 -2.96
CA VAL A 34 4.54 -3.55 -2.32
C VAL A 34 4.12 -4.56 -3.36
N ARG A 35 4.42 -5.84 -3.12
CA ARG A 35 3.91 -6.92 -3.95
C ARG A 35 2.50 -7.27 -3.48
N VAL A 36 1.55 -7.21 -4.40
CA VAL A 36 0.15 -7.57 -4.15
C VAL A 36 -0.36 -8.44 -5.31
N PRO A 37 -1.37 -9.29 -5.07
CA PRO A 37 -2.12 -9.93 -6.14
C PRO A 37 -2.67 -8.92 -7.14
N GLU A 38 -2.69 -9.29 -8.42
CA GLU A 38 -3.15 -8.41 -9.50
C GLU A 38 -4.61 -7.96 -9.30
N ASP A 39 -5.46 -8.82 -8.75
CA ASP A 39 -6.86 -8.50 -8.44
C ASP A 39 -7.04 -7.51 -7.29
N LEU A 40 -6.03 -7.37 -6.40
CA LEU A 40 -6.07 -6.44 -5.27
C LEU A 40 -5.47 -5.08 -5.60
N ALA A 41 -4.52 -5.02 -6.54
CA ALA A 41 -3.86 -3.78 -6.92
C ALA A 41 -4.83 -2.63 -7.26
N PRO A 42 -5.84 -2.79 -8.14
CA PRO A 42 -6.77 -1.71 -8.45
C PRO A 42 -7.60 -1.30 -7.23
N LYS A 43 -8.13 -2.26 -6.46
CA LYS A 43 -8.90 -1.97 -5.24
C LYS A 43 -8.09 -1.13 -4.23
N ILE A 44 -6.83 -1.47 -4.04
CA ILE A 44 -5.92 -0.75 -3.13
C ILE A 44 -5.66 0.67 -3.64
N ILE A 45 -5.42 0.83 -4.95
CA ILE A 45 -5.20 2.14 -5.56
C ILE A 45 -6.43 3.03 -5.38
N ASP A 46 -7.62 2.55 -5.74
CA ASP A 46 -8.87 3.32 -5.61
C ASP A 46 -9.16 3.72 -4.16
N THR A 47 -8.84 2.85 -3.20
CA THR A 47 -9.15 3.09 -1.79
C THR A 47 -8.15 4.04 -1.11
N ILE A 48 -6.86 3.85 -1.39
CA ILE A 48 -5.78 4.49 -0.61
C ILE A 48 -5.24 5.75 -1.30
N SER A 49 -5.30 5.82 -2.63
CA SER A 49 -4.78 6.98 -3.36
C SER A 49 -5.59 8.24 -3.01
N GLY A 50 -4.90 9.31 -2.58
CA GLY A 50 -5.53 10.54 -2.12
C GLY A 50 -5.91 10.55 -0.63
N THR A 51 -5.65 9.47 0.11
CA THR A 51 -5.75 9.47 1.57
C THR A 51 -4.54 10.14 2.21
N ARG A 52 -4.68 10.51 3.49
CA ARG A 52 -3.58 11.05 4.30
C ARG A 52 -3.07 10.03 5.31
N PHE A 53 -1.75 9.91 5.41
CA PHE A 53 -1.08 9.10 6.41
C PHE A 53 0.08 9.87 7.03
N GLN A 54 0.07 10.05 8.35
CA GLN A 54 1.11 10.80 9.09
C GLN A 54 1.41 12.19 8.47
N ASP A 55 0.36 12.97 8.19
CA ASP A 55 0.42 14.30 7.56
C ASP A 55 0.95 14.34 6.11
N GLN A 56 1.10 13.18 5.46
CA GLN A 56 1.51 13.08 4.07
C GLN A 56 0.36 12.60 3.20
N ASP A 57 0.24 13.19 2.02
CA ASP A 57 -0.68 12.73 0.99
C ASP A 57 -0.12 11.45 0.36
N VAL A 58 -0.90 10.37 0.38
CA VAL A 58 -0.50 9.06 -0.11
C VAL A 58 -0.90 8.93 -1.57
N LYS A 59 0.09 8.64 -2.41
CA LYS A 59 -0.11 8.28 -3.82
C LYS A 59 0.28 6.82 -4.01
N VAL A 60 -0.65 6.02 -4.55
CA VAL A 60 -0.41 4.62 -4.89
C VAL A 60 -0.60 4.46 -6.39
N GLU A 61 0.37 3.85 -7.06
CA GLU A 61 0.35 3.60 -8.50
C GLU A 61 0.90 2.20 -8.78
N LEU A 62 0.51 1.62 -9.91
CA LEU A 62 1.14 0.41 -10.40
C LEU A 62 2.62 0.72 -10.72
N ALA A 63 3.52 -0.08 -10.15
CA ALA A 63 4.93 -0.02 -10.52
C ALA A 63 5.03 -0.40 -12.01
N ARG A 64 5.58 0.49 -12.84
CA ARG A 64 5.93 0.12 -14.21
C ARG A 64 7.10 -0.87 -14.17
N ALA A 65 6.99 -1.92 -15.00
CA ALA A 65 8.06 -2.87 -15.26
C ALA A 65 9.25 -2.19 -15.94
#